data_AF-A0A8P0PNA4-F1
#
_entry.id   AF-A0A8P0PNA4-F1
#
_cell.length_a   1.000
_cell.length_b   1.000
_cell.length_c   1.000
_cell.angle_alpha   90.00
_cell.angle_beta   90.00
_cell.angle_gamma   90.00
#
_symmetry.space_group_name_H-M   'P 1'
#
loop_
_entity.id
_entity.type
_entity.pdbx_description
1 polymer ?
#
loop_
_entity_poly.entity_id
_entity_poly.type
_entity_poly.pdbx_seq_one_letter_code
_entity_poly.pdbx_strand_id
1 'polypeptide(L)' 'MKGTLLVLTLLVTQDLGIEMGERFSPAPLFYSVFGTLAIGKELPLNTALRLANATEAEKAAMGKIQDCYNEKGLDERKSP' A
#
# COMPACT_ATOMS: atom_id res chain seq x y z
N MET A 1 -6.89 -10.47 12.65
CA MET A 1 -6.70 -10.30 11.19
C MET A 1 -8.02 -9.92 10.50
N LYS A 2 -8.69 -8.83 10.92
CA LYS A 2 -9.97 -8.39 10.33
C LYS A 2 -9.87 -7.00 9.67
N GLY A 3 -9.03 -6.11 10.22
CA GLY A 3 -8.81 -4.77 9.67
C GLY A 3 -8.09 -4.76 8.30
N THR A 4 -7.07 -5.62 8.12
CA THR A 4 -6.33 -5.72 6.85
C THR A 4 -7.21 -6.14 5.68
N LEU A 5 -8.19 -7.00 5.97
CA LEU A 5 -9.18 -7.47 5.01
C LEU A 5 -10.15 -6.35 4.63
N LEU A 6 -10.46 -5.45 5.56
CA LEU A 6 -11.31 -4.27 5.36
C LEU A 6 -10.61 -3.23 4.47
N VAL A 7 -9.31 -2.99 4.67
CA VAL A 7 -8.50 -2.09 3.82
C VAL A 7 -8.35 -2.65 2.40
N LEU A 8 -8.06 -3.95 2.26
CA LEU A 8 -8.04 -4.63 0.96
C LEU A 8 -9.41 -4.57 0.28
N THR A 9 -10.49 -4.77 1.04
CA THR A 9 -11.85 -4.69 0.50
C THR A 9 -12.19 -3.27 0.07
N LEU A 10 -11.83 -2.24 0.84
CA LEU A 10 -12.04 -0.82 0.49
C LEU A 10 -11.22 -0.40 -0.73
N LEU A 11 -9.97 -0.84 -0.82
CA LEU A 11 -9.13 -0.64 -2.00
C LEU A 11 -9.73 -1.30 -3.24
N VAL A 12 -10.16 -2.55 -3.13
CA VAL A 12 -10.75 -3.32 -4.24
C VAL A 12 -12.17 -2.85 -4.61
N THR A 13 -12.98 -2.38 -3.65
CA THR A 13 -14.32 -1.84 -3.94
C THR A 13 -14.27 -0.42 -4.50
N GLN A 14 -13.24 0.37 -4.19
CA GLN A 14 -12.98 1.61 -4.94
C GLN A 14 -12.52 1.30 -6.38
N ASP A 15 -11.81 0.19 -6.61
CA ASP A 15 -11.31 -0.21 -7.94
C ASP A 15 -12.41 -0.78 -8.85
N LEU A 16 -13.43 -1.44 -8.27
CA LEU A 16 -14.52 -2.10 -8.99
C LEU A 16 -15.69 -1.20 -9.45
N GLY A 17 -15.55 0.13 -9.35
CA GLY A 17 -16.41 1.04 -10.11
C GLY A 17 -17.88 1.11 -9.66
N ILE A 18 -18.12 1.51 -8.41
CA ILE A 18 -19.35 2.25 -8.10
C ILE A 18 -19.04 3.71 -8.43
N GLU A 19 -19.58 4.18 -9.57
CA GLU A 19 -19.61 5.56 -10.07
C GLU A 19 -19.04 6.63 -9.10
N MET A 20 -17.74 6.85 -9.15
CA MET A 20 -17.15 8.13 -8.75
C MET A 20 -16.41 8.66 -9.95
N GLY A 21 -17.11 9.48 -10.74
CA GLY A 21 -16.66 10.00 -12.01
C GLY A 21 -15.27 10.64 -11.94
N GLU A 22 -14.43 10.29 -12.90
CA GLU A 22 -13.32 11.04 -13.53
C GLU A 22 -12.40 11.95 -12.70
N ARG A 23 -12.47 11.97 -11.36
CA ARG A 23 -11.67 12.87 -10.51
C ARG A 23 -10.82 12.18 -9.47
N PHE A 24 -11.11 10.93 -9.13
CA PHE A 24 -10.33 10.19 -8.14
C PHE A 24 -10.40 8.70 -8.43
N SER A 25 -9.62 8.23 -9.41
CA SER A 25 -9.30 6.81 -9.46
C SER A 25 -8.50 6.48 -8.17
N PRO A 26 -8.85 5.43 -7.41
CA PRO A 26 -8.06 4.97 -6.26
C PRO A 26 -6.73 4.32 -6.68
N ALA A 27 -6.64 3.90 -7.94
CA ALA A 27 -5.46 3.28 -8.54
C ALA A 27 -4.14 4.03 -8.27
N PRO A 28 -4.04 5.36 -8.46
CA PRO A 28 -2.81 6.11 -8.15
C PRO A 28 -2.34 6.00 -6.69
N LEU A 29 -3.24 5.95 -5.71
CA LEU A 29 -2.85 5.80 -4.30
C LEU A 29 -2.40 4.37 -3.98
N PHE A 30 -3.11 3.37 -4.52
CA PHE A 30 -2.71 1.98 -4.38
C PHE A 30 -1.31 1.72 -4.95
N TYR A 31 -1.07 2.14 -6.20
CA TYR A 31 0.23 1.98 -6.85
C TYR A 31 1.33 2.78 -6.16
N SER A 32 1.01 3.95 -5.59
CA SER A 32 1.94 4.74 -4.79
C SER A 32 2.36 3.97 -3.52
N VAL A 33 1.41 3.50 -2.71
CA VAL A 33 1.71 2.73 -1.49
C VAL A 33 2.48 1.45 -1.85
N PHE A 34 2.05 0.71 -2.86
CA PHE A 34 2.74 -0.51 -3.31
C PHE A 34 4.17 -0.23 -3.79
N GLY A 35 4.38 0.84 -4.56
CA GLY A 35 5.71 1.28 -4.97
C GLY A 35 6.61 1.59 -3.76
N THR A 36 6.08 2.28 -2.74
CA THR A 36 6.86 2.58 -1.53
C THR A 36 7.19 1.35 -0.68
N LEU A 37 6.30 0.35 -0.66
CA LEU A 37 6.58 -0.96 -0.04
C LEU A 37 7.77 -1.64 -0.73
N ALA A 38 7.77 -1.65 -2.07
CA ALA A 38 8.86 -2.24 -2.85
C ALA A 38 10.20 -1.49 -2.69
N ILE A 39 10.18 -0.16 -2.53
CA ILE A 39 11.39 0.64 -2.28
C ILE A 39 12.04 0.31 -0.93
N GLY A 40 11.26 -0.20 0.03
CA GLY A 40 11.81 -0.67 1.30
C GLY A 40 12.17 0.43 2.31
N LYS A 41 11.86 1.70 2.01
CA LYS A 41 12.15 2.84 2.89
C LYS A 41 10.92 3.27 3.68
N GLU A 42 11.12 3.50 4.97
CA GLU A 42 10.05 3.83 5.92
C GLU A 42 9.41 5.21 5.65
N LEU A 43 10.24 6.22 5.34
CA LEU A 43 9.78 7.59 5.10
C LEU A 43 8.77 7.73 3.94
N PRO A 44 9.03 7.19 2.73
CA PRO A 44 8.06 7.27 1.64
C PRO A 44 6.79 6.47 1.94
N LEU A 45 6.89 5.31 2.60
CA LEU A 45 5.72 4.53 3.01
C LEU A 45 4.83 5.32 3.99
N ASN A 46 5.42 5.88 5.05
CA ASN A 46 4.69 6.69 6.02
C ASN A 46 4.02 7.93 5.38
N THR A 47 4.66 8.52 4.37
CA THR A 47 4.10 9.66 3.63
C THR A 47 2.87 9.24 2.82
N ALA A 48 2.95 8.11 2.10
CA ALA A 48 1.84 7.58 1.32
C ALA A 48 0.66 7.14 2.22
N LEU A 49 0.95 6.50 3.35
CA LEU A 49 -0.05 6.09 4.32
C LEU A 49 -0.73 7.28 5.02
N ARG A 50 0.01 8.36 5.29
CA ARG A 50 -0.57 9.61 5.78
C ARG A 50 -1.53 10.22 4.77
N LEU A 51 -1.19 10.19 3.47
CA LEU A 51 -2.07 10.69 2.41
C LEU A 51 -3.35 9.85 2.29
N ALA A 52 -3.27 8.56 2.61
CA ALA A 52 -4.43 7.66 2.68
C ALA A 52 -5.21 7.73 4.00
N ASN A 53 -4.87 8.66 4.91
CA ASN A 53 -5.43 8.75 6.26
C ASN A 53 -5.38 7.42 7.05
N ALA A 54 -4.30 6.65 6.86
CA ALA A 54 -4.11 5.38 7.54
C ALA A 54 -3.95 5.57 9.06
N THR A 55 -4.63 4.72 9.81
CA THR A 55 -4.53 4.58 11.26
C THR A 55 -3.15 4.07 11.69
N GLU A 56 -2.79 4.27 12.95
CA GLU A 56 -1.52 3.75 13.49
C GLU A 56 -1.42 2.22 13.41
N ALA A 57 -2.55 1.52 13.53
CA ALA A 57 -2.60 0.07 13.36
C ALA A 57 -2.31 -0.35 11.91
N GLU A 58 -2.80 0.41 10.92
CA GLU A 58 -2.55 0.15 9.50
C GLU A 58 -1.09 0.48 9.12
N LYS A 59 -0.53 1.57 9.67
CA LYS A 59 0.90 1.89 9.51
C LYS A 59 1.78 0.77 10.04
N ALA A 60 1.50 0.29 11.25
CA ALA A 60 2.25 -0.82 11.84
C ALA A 60 2.13 -2.12 11.02
N ALA A 61 0.96 -2.39 10.42
CA ALA A 61 0.78 -3.54 9.55
C ALA A 61 1.55 -3.40 8.22
N MET A 62 1.53 -2.22 7.60
CA MET A 62 2.26 -1.94 6.37
C MET A 62 3.78 -1.92 6.57
N GLY A 63 4.25 -1.45 7.72
CA GLY A 63 5.66 -1.53 8.12
C GLY A 63 6.16 -2.98 8.14
N LYS A 64 5.40 -3.90 8.74
CA LYS A 64 5.74 -5.34 8.72
C LYS A 64 5.78 -5.93 7.31
N ILE A 65 4.93 -5.46 6.41
CA ILE A 65 4.95 -5.88 5.01
C ILE A 65 6.22 -5.34 4.35
N GLN A 66 6.59 -4.09 4.59
CA GLN A 66 7.83 -3.50 4.09
C GLN A 66 9.07 -4.23 4.63
N ASP A 67 9.05 -4.63 5.90
CA ASP A 67 10.10 -5.46 6.50
C ASP A 67 10.25 -6.78 5.73
N CYS A 68 9.15 -7.46 5.39
CA CYS A 68 9.20 -8.67 4.55
C CYS A 68 9.83 -8.43 3.16
N TYR A 69 9.61 -7.26 2.55
CA TYR A 69 10.25 -6.89 1.27
C TYR A 69 11.75 -6.66 1.45
N ASN A 70 12.16 -6.07 2.58
CA ASN A 70 13.56 -5.81 2.91
C ASN A 70 14.31 -7.08 3.30
N GLU A 71 13.68 -7.97 4.06
CA GLU A 71 14.27 -9.23 4.53
C GLU A 71 14.46 -10.27 3.43
N LYS A 72 13.52 -10.34 2.47
CA LYS A 72 13.63 -11.27 1.32
C LYS A 72 14.27 -10.65 0.08
N GLY A 73 14.49 -9.33 0.09
CA GLY A 73 15.19 -8.58 -0.94
C GLY A 73 14.45 -8.49 -2.28
N LEU A 74 14.50 -7.30 -2.90
CA LEU A 74 14.46 -7.20 -4.36
C LEU A 74 15.76 -7.67 -5.02
N ASP A 75 16.82 -7.93 -4.24
CA ASP A 75 18.11 -8.44 -4.73
C ASP A 75 18.06 -9.91 -5.19
N GLU A 76 17.11 -10.71 -4.71
CA GLU A 76 16.82 -12.04 -5.31
C GLU A 76 16.08 -11.91 -6.66
N ARG A 77 15.62 -10.70 -7.02
CA ARG A 77 15.07 -10.35 -8.33
C ARG A 77 16.03 -9.45 -9.13
N LYS A 78 17.34 -9.74 -9.11
CA LYS A 78 18.13 -9.48 -10.33
C LYS A 78 17.64 -10.45 -11.40
N SER A 79 16.76 -9.96 -12.28
CA SER A 79 16.57 -10.58 -13.59
C SER A 79 17.96 -10.76 -14.23
N PRO A 80 18.31 -11.94 -14.79
CA PRO A 80 19.32 -11.99 -15.84
C PRO A 80 18.90 -11.12 -17.03
#